data_AF-J4HTK2-F1
#
_entry.id   AF-J4HTK2-F1
#
_cell.length_a   1.000
_cell.length_b   1.000
_cell.length_c   1.000
_cell.angle_alpha   90.00
_cell.angle_beta   90.00
_cell.angle_gamma   90.00
#
_symmetry.space_group_name_H-M   'P 1'
#
loop_
_entity.id
_entity.type
_entity.pdbx_description
1 polymer ?
#
loop_
_entity_poly.entity_id
_entity_poly.type
_entity_poly.pdbx_seq_one_letter_code
_entity_poly.pdbx_strand_id
1 'polypeptide(L)'
;MLRGFTAQAALDAPRLCISAGSPDSTAEGVAGDINSEVYFEEGIAPEVLDQLRAMGHDARLATGLGRSLFGRGQVIQKIVDQSGRTVWAAGSDPRSDGHAAAQI
;
A
#
# COMPACT_ATOMS: atom_id res chain seq x y z
N MET A 1 11.97 9.79 -4.31
CA MET A 1 10.71 9.09 -4.64
C MET A 1 10.80 8.60 -6.08
N LEU A 2 10.65 7.28 -6.32
CA LEU A 2 10.93 6.65 -7.61
C LEU A 2 10.06 7.17 -8.78
N ARG A 3 8.84 7.66 -8.50
CA ARG A 3 7.86 8.13 -9.49
C ARG A 3 7.50 9.62 -9.41
N GLY A 4 8.32 10.42 -8.71
CA GLY A 4 8.05 11.86 -8.55
C GLY A 4 6.83 12.19 -7.66
N PHE A 5 6.29 11.22 -6.93
CA PHE A 5 5.21 11.47 -5.98
C PHE A 5 5.67 12.35 -4.81
N THR A 6 4.76 13.21 -4.34
CA THR A 6 4.91 13.91 -3.07
C THR A 6 4.78 12.91 -1.91
N ALA A 7 5.21 13.31 -0.70
CA ALA A 7 5.09 12.49 0.50
C ALA A 7 3.66 11.93 0.69
N GLN A 8 2.65 12.78 0.53
CA GLN A 8 1.25 12.39 0.64
C GLN A 8 0.81 11.50 -0.54
N ALA A 9 1.12 11.86 -1.78
CA ALA A 9 0.69 11.09 -2.95
C ALA A 9 1.24 9.64 -2.96
N ALA A 10 2.43 9.43 -2.38
CA ALA A 10 2.98 8.08 -2.21
C ALA A 10 2.21 7.23 -1.19
N LEU A 11 1.63 7.85 -0.16
CA LEU A 11 0.78 7.17 0.83
C LEU A 11 -0.63 6.94 0.30
N ASP A 12 -1.16 7.87 -0.49
CA ASP A 12 -2.51 7.79 -1.07
C ASP A 12 -2.62 6.71 -2.15
N ALA A 13 -1.51 6.44 -2.86
CA ALA A 13 -1.49 5.46 -3.94
C ALA A 13 -2.09 4.11 -3.52
N PRO A 14 -2.96 3.49 -4.37
CA PRO A 14 -3.50 2.17 -4.11
C PRO A 14 -2.40 1.12 -3.95
N ARG A 15 -2.56 0.22 -2.98
CA ARG A 15 -1.54 -0.76 -2.61
C ARG A 15 -1.94 -2.18 -3.01
N LEU A 16 -0.93 -3.03 -3.04
CA LEU A 16 -1.08 -4.48 -3.03
C LEU A 16 -0.36 -5.06 -1.81
N CYS A 17 -0.81 -6.21 -1.32
CA CYS A 17 -0.20 -6.95 -0.23
C CYS A 17 -0.09 -8.42 -0.63
N ILE A 18 1.13 -8.96 -0.66
CA ILE A 18 1.37 -10.38 -0.89
C ILE A 18 1.32 -11.06 0.48
N SER A 19 0.37 -11.95 0.66
CA SER A 19 0.21 -12.70 1.91
C SER A 19 1.42 -13.60 2.15
N ALA A 20 1.87 -13.66 3.40
CA ALA A 20 2.89 -14.64 3.82
C ALA A 20 2.30 -16.05 4.05
N GLY A 21 0.99 -16.24 3.83
CA GLY A 21 0.21 -17.32 4.42
C GLY A 21 -0.07 -16.98 5.89
N SER A 22 -1.34 -16.90 6.27
CA SER A 22 -1.71 -16.74 7.68
C SER A 22 -1.78 -18.13 8.32
N PRO A 23 -1.31 -18.35 9.56
CA PRO A 23 -1.60 -19.60 10.27
C PRO A 23 -3.11 -19.86 10.45
N ASP A 24 -3.94 -18.81 10.32
CA ASP A 24 -5.41 -18.89 10.35
C ASP A 24 -6.05 -19.00 8.95
N SER A 25 -5.27 -19.03 7.86
CA SER A 25 -5.84 -19.32 6.54
C SER A 25 -6.24 -20.79 6.54
N THR A 26 -7.54 -21.03 6.60
CA THR A 26 -8.23 -22.32 6.45
C THR A 26 -7.96 -23.05 5.12
N ALA A 27 -7.03 -22.55 4.30
CA ALA A 27 -6.54 -23.26 3.14
C ALA A 27 -5.72 -24.46 3.62
N GLU A 28 -5.97 -25.62 3.03
CA GLU A 28 -5.30 -26.90 3.25
C GLU A 28 -3.83 -26.91 2.78
N GLY A 29 -3.15 -25.74 2.86
CA GLY A 29 -1.76 -25.56 2.49
C GLY A 29 -0.83 -25.95 3.63
N VAL A 30 0.17 -26.74 3.31
CA VAL A 30 1.26 -27.11 4.22
C VAL A 30 2.00 -25.83 4.64
N ALA A 31 2.46 -25.72 5.88
CA ALA A 31 3.34 -24.61 6.28
C ALA A 31 4.55 -24.51 5.32
N GLY A 32 4.68 -23.39 4.60
CA GLY A 32 5.67 -23.22 3.53
C GLY A 32 5.09 -23.37 2.10
N ASP A 33 3.81 -23.68 1.97
CA ASP A 33 3.05 -23.50 0.73
C ASP A 33 2.80 -22.01 0.54
N ILE A 34 3.61 -21.38 -0.31
CA ILE A 34 3.48 -19.96 -0.69
C ILE A 34 2.28 -19.85 -1.63
N ASN A 35 1.07 -20.12 -1.12
CA ASN A 35 -0.15 -19.75 -1.80
C ASN A 35 -0.15 -18.23 -1.88
N SER A 36 0.25 -17.77 -3.06
CA SER A 36 0.62 -16.39 -3.40
C SER A 36 -0.62 -15.51 -3.51
N GLU A 37 -1.44 -15.49 -2.45
CA GLU A 37 -2.57 -14.60 -2.34
C GLU A 37 -2.05 -13.17 -2.41
N VAL A 38 -2.48 -12.44 -3.43
CA VAL A 38 -2.14 -11.03 -3.58
C VAL A 38 -3.42 -10.23 -3.44
N TYR A 39 -3.50 -9.48 -2.35
CA TYR A 39 -4.59 -8.57 -2.07
C TYR A 39 -4.35 -7.23 -2.75
N PHE A 40 -5.39 -6.64 -3.31
CA PHE A 40 -5.39 -5.35 -4.00
C PHE A 40 -6.42 -4.42 -3.37
N GLU A 41 -6.10 -3.14 -3.27
CA GLU A 41 -7.03 -2.11 -2.79
C GLU A 41 -8.03 -1.65 -3.85
N GLU A 42 -9.11 -1.03 -3.36
CA GLU A 42 -9.98 -0.16 -4.14
C GLU A 42 -9.18 0.94 -4.86
N GLY A 43 -9.56 1.24 -6.10
CA GLY A 43 -8.85 2.19 -6.97
C GLY A 43 -7.91 1.53 -7.98
N ILE A 44 -7.63 0.23 -7.84
CA ILE A 44 -7.01 -0.57 -8.90
C ILE A 44 -8.11 -1.10 -9.82
N ALA A 45 -7.94 -0.92 -11.13
CA ALA A 45 -8.96 -1.28 -12.11
C ALA A 45 -9.24 -2.80 -12.09
N PRO A 46 -10.50 -3.26 -12.12
CA PRO A 46 -10.84 -4.69 -12.09
C PRO A 46 -10.13 -5.51 -13.16
N GLU A 47 -9.91 -4.93 -14.34
CA GLU A 47 -9.25 -5.56 -15.48
C GLU A 47 -7.79 -5.94 -15.16
N VAL A 48 -7.13 -5.19 -14.27
CA VAL A 48 -5.77 -5.51 -13.80
C VAL A 48 -5.79 -6.79 -12.97
N LEU A 49 -6.79 -6.97 -12.10
CA LEU A 49 -6.93 -8.20 -11.30
C LEU A 49 -7.22 -9.39 -12.20
N ASP A 50 -8.09 -9.24 -13.20
CA ASP A 50 -8.42 -10.30 -14.15
C ASP A 50 -7.21 -10.69 -15.01
N GLN A 51 -6.42 -9.72 -15.46
CA GLN A 51 -5.19 -10.00 -16.19
C GLN A 51 -4.18 -10.76 -15.31
N LEU A 52 -4.02 -10.37 -14.05
CA LEU A 52 -3.13 -11.06 -13.11
C LEU A 52 -3.61 -12.49 -12.81
N ARG A 53 -4.93 -12.72 -12.70
CA ARG A 53 -5.52 -14.07 -12.59
C ARG A 53 -5.21 -14.91 -13.82
N ALA A 54 -5.34 -14.34 -15.01
CA ALA A 54 -4.98 -15.02 -16.26
C ALA A 54 -3.48 -15.37 -16.34
N MET A 55 -2.63 -14.64 -15.61
CA MET A 55 -1.20 -14.94 -15.45
C MET A 55 -0.91 -15.99 -14.36
N GLY A 56 -1.93 -16.45 -13.62
CA GLY A 56 -1.81 -17.49 -12.58
C GLY A 56 -1.69 -16.95 -11.15
N HIS A 57 -1.87 -15.65 -10.92
CA HIS A 57 -1.88 -15.08 -9.56
C HIS A 57 -3.24 -15.25 -8.89
N ASP A 58 -3.26 -15.54 -7.59
CA ASP A 58 -4.47 -15.46 -6.77
C ASP A 58 -4.73 -14.00 -6.35
N ALA A 59 -5.18 -13.19 -7.32
CA ALA A 59 -5.46 -11.77 -7.12
C ALA A 59 -6.86 -11.56 -6.50
N ARG A 60 -6.91 -10.94 -5.32
CA ARG A 60 -8.13 -10.70 -4.55
C ARG A 60 -8.32 -9.22 -4.26
N LEU A 61 -9.55 -8.74 -4.34
CA LEU A 61 -9.89 -7.36 -3.93
C LEU A 61 -10.19 -7.34 -2.43
N ALA A 62 -9.59 -6.42 -1.68
CA ALA A 62 -9.92 -6.17 -0.28
C ALA A 62 -10.57 -4.79 -0.11
N THR A 63 -11.77 -4.79 0.48
CA THR A 63 -12.61 -3.60 0.67
C THR A 63 -12.98 -3.42 2.14
N GLY A 64 -13.48 -2.23 2.50
CA GLY A 64 -13.92 -1.95 3.86
C GLY A 64 -12.85 -2.23 4.93
N LEU A 65 -13.21 -2.97 5.98
CA LEU A 65 -12.29 -3.33 7.07
C LEU A 65 -11.13 -4.24 6.62
N GLY A 66 -11.29 -4.96 5.50
CA GLY A 66 -10.22 -5.77 4.90
C GLY A 66 -9.01 -4.95 4.45
N ARG A 67 -9.18 -3.63 4.30
CA ARG A 67 -8.08 -2.72 3.94
C ARG A 67 -7.02 -2.55 5.03
N SER A 68 -7.29 -3.04 6.24
CA SER A 68 -6.29 -3.11 7.32
C SER A 68 -5.02 -3.87 6.93
N LEU A 69 -5.08 -4.76 5.94
CA LEU A 69 -3.95 -5.53 5.40
C LEU A 69 -2.87 -4.68 4.71
N PHE A 70 -3.18 -3.44 4.31
CA PHE A 70 -2.29 -2.60 3.50
C PHE A 70 -1.39 -1.64 4.30
N GLY A 71 -1.37 -1.80 5.62
CA GLY A 71 -0.52 -1.03 6.53
C GLY A 71 -0.89 0.45 6.65
N ARG A 72 -0.13 1.15 7.49
CA ARG A 72 -0.33 2.58 7.82
C ARG A 72 1.02 3.28 7.77
N GLY A 73 1.26 4.05 6.71
CA GLY A 73 2.54 4.73 6.48
C GLY A 73 2.58 6.16 7.00
N GLN A 74 3.76 6.60 7.41
CA GLN A 74 4.05 7.99 7.74
C GLN A 74 5.36 8.37 7.03
N VAL A 75 5.42 9.56 6.46
CA VAL A 75 6.61 10.01 5.72
C VAL A 75 6.98 11.43 6.16
N ILE A 76 8.25 11.65 6.44
CA ILE A 76 8.86 12.97 6.54
C ILE A 76 10.01 13.03 5.53
N GLN A 77 10.03 14.07 4.71
CA GLN A 77 10.98 14.24 3.62
C GLN A 77 11.67 15.60 3.72
N LYS A 78 13.01 15.56 3.72
CA LYS A 78 13.84 16.74 3.50
C LYS A 78 13.90 17.03 2.00
N ILE A 79 13.58 18.25 1.59
CA ILE A 79 13.60 18.70 0.20
C ILE A 79 14.47 19.95 0.11
N VAL A 80 15.28 20.06 -0.94
CA VAL A 80 15.90 21.33 -1.34
C VAL A 80 15.09 21.84 -2.51
N ASP A 81 14.41 22.98 -2.32
CA ASP A 81 13.55 23.56 -3.35
C ASP A 81 14.37 24.21 -4.48
N GLN A 82 13.68 24.71 -5.52
CA GLN A 82 14.33 25.36 -6.67
C GLN A 82 15.12 26.62 -6.30
N SER A 83 14.85 27.23 -5.14
CA SER A 83 15.60 28.39 -4.63
C SER A 83 16.86 27.99 -3.84
N GLY A 84 17.10 26.68 -3.65
CA GLY A 84 18.19 26.16 -2.83
C GLY A 84 17.87 26.11 -1.32
N ARG A 85 16.64 26.44 -0.92
CA ARG A 85 16.22 26.40 0.49
C ARG A 85 15.87 24.99 0.89
N THR A 86 16.27 24.60 2.10
CA THR A 86 15.78 23.36 2.71
C THR A 86 14.36 23.59 3.22
N VAL A 87 13.43 22.74 2.78
CA VAL A 87 12.04 22.68 3.24
C VAL A 87 11.72 21.24 3.65
N TRP A 88 10.74 21.08 4.54
CA TRP A 88 10.26 19.78 4.99
C TRP A 88 8.85 19.55 4.46
N ALA A 89 8.62 18.37 3.90
CA ALA A 89 7.30 17.89 3.53
C ALA A 89 7.00 16.62 4.33
N ALA A 90 5.73 16.43 4.67
CA ALA A 90 5.28 15.23 5.37
C ALA A 90 3.97 14.72 4.78
N GLY A 91 3.67 13.46 5.02
CA GLY A 91 2.41 12.83 4.64
C GLY A 91 1.99 11.81 5.69
N SER A 92 0.67 11.64 5.83
CA SER A 92 0.05 10.70 6.76
C SER A 92 -0.94 9.80 6.05
N ASP A 93 -0.97 8.51 6.40
CA ASP A 93 -1.83 7.54 5.73
C ASP A 93 -3.32 7.87 5.88
N PRO A 94 -4.11 7.95 4.80
CA PRO A 94 -5.55 8.18 4.89
C PRO A 94 -6.35 6.96 5.38
N ARG A 95 -5.73 5.77 5.51
CA ARG A 95 -6.40 4.52 5.93
C ARG A 95 -6.63 4.41 7.44
N SER A 96 -6.29 5.46 8.17
CA SER A 96 -6.11 5.48 9.62
C SER A 96 -6.41 6.87 10.13
N ASP A 97 -6.98 6.99 11.33
CA ASP A 97 -6.87 8.25 12.07
C ASP A 97 -5.38 8.55 12.28
N GLY A 98 -4.99 9.79 11.97
CA GLY A 98 -3.59 10.22 11.94
C GLY A 98 -3.48 11.58 11.27
N HIS A 99 -2.38 12.28 11.50
CA HIS A 99 -2.10 13.54 10.82
C HIS A 99 -0.59 13.80 10.75
N ALA A 100 -0.19 14.60 9.76
CA ALA A 100 1.13 15.20 9.70
C ALA A 100 1.00 16.69 10.09
N ALA A 101 1.61 17.08 11.21
CA ALA A 101 1.62 18.47 11.67
C ALA A 101 3.02 19.07 11.54
N ALA A 102 3.08 20.34 11.16
CA ALA A 102 4.27 21.13 11.32
C ALA A 102 4.40 21.55 12.80
N GLN A 103 5.62 21.43 13.34
CA GLN A 103 5.96 21.92 14.67
C GLN A 103 7.17 22.86 14.52
N ILE A 104 7.12 24.00 15.22
CA ILE A 104 8.16 25.05 15.24
C ILE A 104 8.67 25.17 16.68
#